data_AF-A0A7S3TVT8-F1
#
_entry.id   AF-A0A7S3TVT8-F1
#
_cell.length_a   1.000
_cell.length_b   1.000
_cell.length_c   1.000
_cell.angle_alpha   90.00
_cell.angle_beta   90.00
_cell.angle_gamma   90.00
#
_symmetry.space_group_name_H-M   'P 1'
#
loop_
_entity.id
_entity.type
_entity.pdbx_description
1 polymer ?
#
loop_
_entity_poly.entity_id
_entity_poly.type
_entity_poly.pdbx_seq_one_letter_code
_entity_poly.pdbx_strand_id
1 'polypeptide(L)'
;KREMRATINLVDLAGSERAAKTGATGDKLKEGANINKSLSALGAVINALAENSKGKKKVFIPYRNSKLTRVLQESLGGNSVTIMVAAISPAAYNYDETLSTLQYADRAKAIQLKAKKNEQLTEVGKLKKEIDELKAMLAAAQAGGGGGG
;
A
#
# COMPACT_ATOMS: atom_id res chain seq x y z
N LYS A 1 13.33 19.83 17.02
CA LYS A 1 14.02 18.57 16.65
C LYS A 1 13.09 17.80 15.70
N ARG A 2 13.62 17.10 14.70
CA ARG A 2 12.81 16.23 13.82
C ARG A 2 12.95 14.79 14.31
N GLU A 3 11.86 14.04 14.26
CA GLU A 3 11.79 12.62 14.54
C GLU A 3 11.60 11.86 13.23
N MET A 4 12.29 10.73 13.10
CA MET A 4 12.18 9.82 11.96
C MET A 4 11.50 8.53 12.42
N ARG A 5 10.53 8.05 11.64
CA ARG A 5 9.89 6.76 11.88
C ARG A 5 9.97 5.88 10.65
N ALA A 6 10.25 4.59 10.83
CA ALA A 6 10.23 3.62 9.76
C ALA A 6 9.36 2.44 10.17
N THR A 7 8.62 1.89 9.22
CA THR A 7 7.82 0.68 9.38
C THR A 7 8.32 -0.34 8.37
N ILE A 8 8.63 -1.54 8.84
CA ILE A 8 9.01 -2.66 7.99
C ILE A 8 7.90 -3.71 8.08
N ASN A 9 7.34 -4.08 6.93
CA ASN A 9 6.33 -5.12 6.83
C ASN A 9 6.94 -6.33 6.13
N LEU A 10 7.05 -7.45 6.85
CA LEU A 10 7.40 -8.76 6.28
C LEU A 10 6.12 -9.58 6.17
N VAL A 11 5.79 -9.98 4.94
CA VAL A 11 4.49 -10.60 4.62
C VAL A 11 4.74 -11.94 3.96
N ASP A 12 4.30 -13.01 4.61
CA ASP A 12 4.22 -14.34 4.02
C ASP A 12 2.79 -14.57 3.54
N LEU A 13 2.62 -14.85 2.24
CA LEU A 13 1.32 -15.01 1.62
C LEU A 13 0.96 -16.49 1.57
N ALA A 14 -0.34 -16.78 1.69
CA ALA A 14 -0.84 -18.12 1.43
C ALA A 14 -0.59 -18.55 -0.03
N GLY A 15 -0.69 -19.85 -0.27
CA GLY A 15 -0.51 -20.45 -1.58
C GLY A 15 -1.40 -19.81 -2.65
N SER A 16 -0.79 -19.48 -3.80
CA SER A 16 -1.48 -18.85 -4.94
C SER A 16 -2.15 -19.86 -5.88
N GLU A 17 -2.04 -21.15 -5.58
CA GLU A 17 -2.59 -22.22 -6.39
C GLU A 17 -4.12 -22.22 -6.41
N ARG A 18 -4.67 -22.62 -7.54
CA ARG A 18 -6.11 -22.72 -7.71
C ARG A 18 -6.66 -23.85 -6.86
N ALA A 19 -7.76 -23.58 -6.14
CA ALA A 19 -8.46 -24.58 -5.33
C ALA A 19 -8.83 -25.86 -6.10
N ALA A 20 -9.06 -25.77 -7.42
CA ALA A 20 -9.35 -26.94 -8.26
C ALA A 20 -8.17 -27.95 -8.33
N LYS A 21 -6.92 -27.52 -8.14
CA LYS A 21 -5.74 -28.39 -8.16
C LYS A 21 -5.44 -29.05 -6.81
N THR A 22 -6.08 -28.60 -5.73
CA THR A 22 -5.78 -29.13 -4.38
C THR A 22 -6.52 -30.42 -4.06
N GLY A 23 -7.53 -30.79 -4.86
CA GLY A 23 -8.39 -31.94 -4.59
C GLY A 23 -9.20 -31.80 -3.29
N ALA A 24 -9.26 -30.60 -2.71
CA ALA A 24 -9.92 -30.35 -1.43
C ALA A 24 -11.45 -30.42 -1.57
N THR A 25 -12.10 -31.09 -0.61
CA THR A 25 -13.57 -31.23 -0.52
C THR A 25 -14.08 -30.74 0.83
N GLY A 26 -15.39 -30.48 0.93
CA GLY A 26 -16.05 -30.10 2.18
C GLY A 26 -15.48 -28.81 2.79
N ASP A 27 -15.11 -28.85 4.06
CA ASP A 27 -14.63 -27.67 4.79
C ASP A 27 -13.24 -27.20 4.32
N LYS A 28 -12.39 -28.10 3.81
CA LYS A 28 -11.10 -27.73 3.20
C LYS A 28 -11.29 -26.91 1.92
N LEU A 29 -12.35 -27.16 1.16
CA LEU A 29 -12.70 -26.36 -0.01
C LEU A 29 -13.17 -24.96 0.40
N LYS A 30 -13.98 -24.85 1.46
CA LYS A 30 -14.42 -23.55 2.01
C LYS A 30 -13.24 -22.73 2.52
N GLU A 31 -12.28 -23.37 3.19
CA GLU A 31 -11.04 -22.73 3.63
C GLU A 31 -10.23 -22.24 2.43
N GLY A 32 -9.96 -23.11 1.45
CA GLY A 32 -9.24 -22.76 0.23
C GLY A 32 -9.91 -21.63 -0.56
N ALA A 33 -11.25 -21.57 -0.56
CA ALA A 33 -12.00 -20.47 -1.18
C ALA A 33 -11.78 -19.13 -0.45
N ASN A 34 -11.74 -19.14 0.89
CA ASN A 34 -11.47 -17.95 1.67
C ASN A 34 -10.02 -17.46 1.53
N ILE A 35 -9.05 -18.38 1.47
CA ILE A 35 -7.65 -18.07 1.16
C ILE A 35 -7.57 -17.35 -0.19
N ASN A 36 -8.14 -17.97 -1.22
CA ASN A 36 -8.13 -17.45 -2.59
C ASN A 36 -8.87 -16.12 -2.73
N LYS A 37 -9.89 -15.85 -1.90
CA LYS A 37 -10.59 -14.55 -1.88
C LYS A 37 -9.63 -13.39 -1.58
N SER A 38 -8.74 -13.56 -0.60
CA SER A 38 -7.78 -12.52 -0.22
C SER A 38 -6.72 -12.28 -1.29
N LEU A 39 -6.20 -13.36 -1.89
CA LEU A 39 -5.21 -13.30 -2.98
C LEU A 39 -5.80 -12.77 -4.29
N SER A 40 -7.05 -13.12 -4.59
CA SER A 40 -7.79 -12.56 -5.73
C SER A 40 -8.02 -11.07 -5.57
N ALA A 41 -8.38 -10.61 -4.36
CA ALA A 41 -8.50 -9.19 -4.07
C ALA A 41 -7.15 -8.46 -4.20
N LEU A 42 -6.06 -9.08 -3.75
CA LEU A 42 -4.70 -8.56 -3.94
C LEU A 42 -4.34 -8.43 -5.42
N GLY A 43 -4.67 -9.45 -6.24
CA GLY A 43 -4.49 -9.41 -7.69
C GLY A 43 -5.29 -8.28 -8.35
N ALA A 44 -6.53 -8.06 -7.94
CA ALA A 44 -7.35 -6.96 -8.44
C ALA A 44 -6.76 -5.58 -8.11
N VAL A 45 -6.22 -5.42 -6.90
CA VAL A 45 -5.52 -4.20 -6.48
C VAL A 45 -4.26 -3.96 -7.32
N ILE A 46 -3.43 -4.98 -7.52
CA ILE A 46 -2.20 -4.88 -8.32
C ILE A 46 -2.52 -4.50 -9.76
N ASN A 47 -3.53 -5.13 -10.37
CA ASN A 47 -3.95 -4.81 -11.73
C ASN A 47 -4.41 -3.34 -11.85
N ALA A 48 -5.24 -2.89 -10.90
CA ALA A 48 -5.73 -1.51 -10.91
C ALA A 48 -4.59 -0.48 -10.72
N LEU A 49 -3.60 -0.79 -9.86
CA LEU A 49 -2.44 0.07 -9.63
C LEU A 49 -1.48 0.12 -10.81
N ALA A 50 -1.25 -1.02 -11.46
CA ALA A 50 -0.43 -1.09 -12.66
C ALA A 50 -1.04 -0.24 -13.78
N GLU A 51 -2.35 -0.33 -14.00
CA GLU A 51 -3.06 0.51 -14.98
C GLU A 51 -3.04 1.99 -14.60
N ASN A 52 -3.21 2.31 -13.31
CA ASN A 52 -3.12 3.69 -12.81
C ASN A 52 -1.70 4.28 -13.04
N SER A 53 -0.66 3.46 -12.93
CA SER A 53 0.74 3.88 -13.16
C SER A 53 1.05 4.17 -14.63
N LYS A 54 0.23 3.67 -15.57
CA LYS A 54 0.35 3.97 -17.01
C LYS A 54 -0.25 5.32 -17.41
N GLY A 55 -0.78 6.10 -16.45
CA GLY A 55 -1.25 7.47 -16.69
C GLY A 55 -2.58 7.61 -17.44
N LYS A 56 -3.32 6.51 -17.66
CA LYS A 56 -4.50 6.50 -18.55
C LYS A 56 -5.81 7.00 -17.94
N LYS A 57 -5.90 7.15 -16.61
CA LYS A 57 -6.97 7.80 -15.80
C LYS A 57 -6.80 7.39 -14.34
N LYS A 58 -7.37 8.14 -13.40
CA LYS A 58 -7.42 7.74 -11.98
C LYS A 58 -8.36 6.54 -11.83
N VAL A 59 -7.80 5.35 -11.62
CA VAL A 59 -8.56 4.10 -11.47
C VAL A 59 -8.96 3.92 -10.00
N PHE A 60 -10.19 3.45 -9.75
CA PHE A 60 -10.59 3.04 -8.40
C PHE A 60 -9.79 1.80 -7.97
N ILE A 61 -9.10 1.89 -6.84
CA ILE A 61 -8.30 0.77 -6.31
C ILE A 61 -9.09 0.05 -5.20
N PRO A 62 -9.45 -1.24 -5.37
CA PRO A 62 -10.38 -1.94 -4.50
C PRO A 62 -9.75 -2.49 -3.21
N TYR A 63 -9.00 -1.66 -2.46
CA TYR A 63 -8.34 -2.09 -1.22
C TYR A 63 -9.29 -2.67 -0.17
N ARG A 64 -10.58 -2.30 -0.20
CA ARG A 64 -11.58 -2.74 0.77
C ARG A 64 -12.08 -4.17 0.54
N ASN A 65 -11.75 -4.81 -0.57
CA ASN A 65 -12.27 -6.13 -0.93
C ASN A 65 -11.70 -7.27 -0.06
N SER A 66 -10.59 -7.04 0.65
CA SER A 66 -10.10 -7.96 1.68
C SER A 66 -9.41 -7.22 2.83
N LYS A 67 -9.30 -7.86 4.00
CA LYS A 67 -8.51 -7.32 5.12
C LYS A 67 -7.03 -7.21 4.74
N LEU A 68 -6.49 -8.19 4.01
CA LEU A 68 -5.11 -8.21 3.52
C LEU A 68 -4.79 -6.94 2.71
N THR A 69 -5.62 -6.62 1.72
CA THR A 69 -5.41 -5.43 0.86
C THR A 69 -5.58 -4.10 1.62
N ARG A 70 -6.36 -4.07 2.71
CA ARG A 70 -6.46 -2.87 3.57
C ARG A 70 -5.19 -2.64 4.37
N VAL A 71 -4.63 -3.71 4.94
CA VAL A 71 -3.38 -3.64 5.70
C VAL A 71 -2.21 -3.26 4.78
N LEU A 72 -2.16 -3.82 3.57
CA LEU A 72 -1.09 -3.58 2.60
C LEU A 72 -1.29 -2.34 1.73
N GLN A 73 -2.30 -1.53 2.00
CA GLN A 73 -2.64 -0.37 1.16
C GLN A 73 -1.46 0.60 1.03
N GLU A 74 -0.76 0.89 2.13
CA GLU A 74 0.41 1.77 2.12
C GLU A 74 1.60 1.13 1.38
N SER A 75 1.80 -0.19 1.55
CA SER A 75 2.83 -0.95 0.84
C SER A 75 2.61 -0.97 -0.68
N LEU A 76 1.37 -1.08 -1.17
CA LEU A 76 1.11 -1.30 -2.59
C LEU A 76 0.88 -0.04 -3.41
N GLY A 77 0.37 1.04 -2.81
CA GLY A 77 0.11 2.29 -3.54
C GLY A 77 0.34 3.56 -2.73
N GLY A 78 0.97 3.45 -1.56
CA GLY A 78 1.22 4.56 -0.65
C GLY A 78 2.71 4.91 -0.52
N ASN A 79 3.08 5.36 0.68
CA ASN A 79 4.44 5.77 1.00
C ASN A 79 5.28 4.58 1.48
N SER A 80 5.72 3.73 0.55
CA SER A 80 6.52 2.55 0.87
C SER A 80 7.57 2.28 -0.20
N VAL A 81 8.67 1.67 0.24
CA VAL A 81 9.54 0.90 -0.65
C VAL A 81 9.09 -0.55 -0.54
N THR A 82 8.69 -1.14 -1.66
CA THR A 82 8.03 -2.45 -1.66
C THR A 82 8.74 -3.40 -2.59
N ILE A 83 9.04 -4.58 -2.07
CA ILE A 83 9.70 -5.66 -2.78
C ILE A 83 8.72 -6.84 -2.80
N MET A 84 8.53 -7.42 -3.98
CA MET A 84 7.79 -8.67 -4.14
C MET A 84 8.78 -9.78 -4.50
N VAL A 85 8.74 -10.88 -3.75
CA VAL A 85 9.47 -12.11 -4.06
C VAL A 85 8.50 -13.11 -4.64
N ALA A 86 8.71 -13.48 -5.91
CA ALA A 86 7.90 -14.48 -6.59
C ALA A 86 8.53 -15.86 -6.42
N ALA A 87 8.00 -16.66 -5.48
CA ALA A 87 8.44 -18.03 -5.28
C ALA A 87 7.81 -18.95 -6.36
N ILE A 88 8.65 -19.63 -7.13
CA ILE A 88 8.23 -20.49 -8.24
C ILE A 88 8.90 -21.87 -8.15
N SER A 89 8.27 -22.87 -8.74
CA SER A 89 8.81 -24.22 -8.85
C SER A 89 9.35 -24.47 -10.27
N PRO A 90 10.55 -25.07 -10.41
CA PRO A 90 11.09 -25.44 -11.72
C PRO A 90 10.46 -26.72 -12.29
N ALA A 91 9.60 -27.41 -11.54
CA ALA A 91 9.03 -28.69 -11.96
C ALA A 91 8.01 -28.52 -13.10
N ALA A 92 8.08 -29.38 -14.11
CA ALA A 92 7.22 -29.31 -15.29
C ALA A 92 5.71 -29.40 -14.97
N TYR A 93 5.32 -30.19 -13.97
CA TYR A 93 3.92 -30.31 -13.55
C TYR A 93 3.36 -29.01 -12.91
N ASN A 94 4.23 -28.09 -12.51
CA ASN A 94 3.87 -26.78 -11.95
C ASN A 94 3.87 -25.65 -13.00
N TYR A 95 4.05 -25.96 -14.29
CA TYR A 95 4.18 -24.97 -15.36
C TYR A 95 3.13 -23.87 -15.31
N ASP A 96 1.83 -24.21 -15.21
CA ASP A 96 0.75 -23.22 -15.22
C ASP A 96 0.78 -22.29 -13.99
N GLU A 97 1.12 -22.82 -12.82
CA GLU A 97 1.20 -22.02 -11.59
C GLU A 97 2.42 -21.10 -11.64
N THR A 98 3.57 -21.63 -12.08
CA THR A 98 4.79 -20.84 -12.31
C THR A 98 4.53 -19.69 -13.29
N LEU A 99 3.87 -19.96 -14.43
CA LEU A 99 3.50 -18.93 -15.40
C LEU A 99 2.55 -17.90 -14.79
N SER A 100 1.54 -18.34 -14.03
CA SER A 100 0.59 -17.44 -13.37
C SER A 100 1.29 -16.52 -12.37
N THR A 101 2.22 -17.04 -11.57
CA THR A 101 3.02 -16.27 -10.61
C THR A 101 3.95 -15.27 -11.32
N LEU A 102 4.59 -15.65 -12.43
CA LEU A 102 5.44 -14.75 -13.22
C LEU A 102 4.63 -13.60 -13.84
N GLN A 103 3.47 -13.89 -14.42
CA GLN A 103 2.58 -12.86 -14.95
C GLN A 103 2.08 -11.91 -13.86
N TYR A 104 1.86 -12.43 -12.66
CA TYR A 104 1.49 -11.61 -11.51
C TYR A 104 2.63 -10.67 -11.09
N ALA A 105 3.86 -11.19 -11.01
CA ALA A 105 5.04 -10.39 -10.69
C ALA A 105 5.31 -9.31 -11.75
N ASP A 106 5.11 -9.62 -13.03
CA ASP A 106 5.24 -8.66 -14.13
C ASP A 106 4.27 -7.47 -13.98
N ARG A 107 3.01 -7.75 -13.63
CA ARG A 107 2.03 -6.69 -13.33
C ARG A 107 2.41 -5.89 -12.10
N ALA A 108 2.87 -6.55 -11.04
CA ALA A 108 3.31 -5.87 -9.81
C ALA A 108 4.51 -4.93 -10.07
N LYS A 109 5.44 -5.34 -10.94
CA LYS A 109 6.60 -4.52 -11.36
C LYS A 109 6.20 -3.20 -12.02
N ALA A 110 5.04 -3.14 -12.68
CA ALA A 110 4.57 -1.92 -13.34
C ALA A 110 4.04 -0.85 -12.37
N ILE A 111 3.85 -1.19 -11.08
CA ILE A 111 3.34 -0.26 -10.06
C ILE A 111 4.44 0.74 -9.69
N GLN A 112 4.13 2.03 -9.83
CA GLN A 112 5.04 3.11 -9.45
C GLN A 112 4.69 3.65 -8.05
N LEU A 113 5.60 3.43 -7.09
CA LEU A 113 5.50 3.97 -5.74
C LEU A 113 6.31 5.26 -5.60
N LYS A 114 5.81 6.19 -4.77
CA LYS A 114 6.51 7.44 -4.45
C LYS A 114 6.86 7.47 -2.97
N ALA A 115 7.93 6.76 -2.63
CA ALA A 115 8.47 6.74 -1.28
C ALA A 115 9.06 8.12 -0.89
N LYS A 116 8.75 8.56 0.32
CA LYS A 116 9.19 9.80 0.96
C LYS A 116 9.64 9.46 2.37
N LYS A 117 10.69 10.14 2.82
CA LYS A 117 11.20 9.97 4.17
C LYS A 117 10.16 10.44 5.19
N ASN A 118 9.83 9.57 6.13
CA ASN A 118 8.90 9.85 7.21
C ASN A 118 9.58 10.69 8.30
N GLU A 119 9.64 12.00 8.08
CA GLU A 119 10.13 12.97 9.04
C GLU A 119 8.99 13.84 9.55
N GLN A 120 8.87 13.96 10.88
CA GLN A 120 7.93 14.90 11.49
C GLN A 120 8.62 15.75 12.54
N LEU A 121 8.12 16.96 12.75
CA LEU A 121 8.50 17.75 13.93
C LEU A 121 8.06 16.99 15.19
N THR A 122 8.92 16.97 16.20
CA THR A 122 8.53 16.55 17.56
C THR A 122 7.31 17.38 18.01
N GLU A 123 6.49 16.88 18.92
CA GLU A 123 5.31 17.64 19.41
C GLU A 123 5.68 19.04 19.90
N VAL A 124 6.75 19.13 20.71
CA VAL A 124 7.34 20.42 21.14
C VAL A 124 7.74 21.31 19.95
N GLY A 125 8.17 20.72 18.83
CA GLY A 125 8.54 21.44 17.62
C GLY A 125 7.32 21.93 16.82
N LYS A 126 6.24 21.14 16.77
CA LYS A 126 4.96 21.54 16.17
C LYS A 126 4.36 22.71 16.95
N LEU A 127 4.27 22.58 18.28
CA LEU A 127 3.73 23.61 19.17
C LEU A 127 4.54 24.91 19.10
N LYS A 128 5.88 24.84 19.05
CA LYS A 128 6.71 26.06 18.88
C LYS A 128 6.43 26.78 17.57
N LYS A 129 6.32 26.03 16.45
CA LYS A 129 6.00 26.61 15.14
C LYS A 129 4.63 27.29 15.14
N GLU A 130 3.64 26.65 15.75
CA GLU A 130 2.28 27.19 15.87
C GLU A 130 2.26 28.45 16.75
N ILE A 131 3.00 28.45 17.86
CA ILE A 131 3.18 29.66 18.70
C ILE A 131 3.81 30.80 17.91
N ASP A 132 4.86 30.53 17.13
CA ASP A 132 5.55 31.56 16.35
C ASP A 132 4.66 32.14 15.24
N GLU A 133 3.88 31.28 14.56
CA GLU A 133 2.89 31.69 13.56
C GLU A 133 1.78 32.55 14.16
N LEU A 134 1.21 32.14 15.30
CA LEU A 134 0.18 32.91 16.00
C LEU A 134 0.70 34.25 16.51
N LYS A 135 1.93 34.31 17.04
CA LYS A 135 2.58 35.57 17.46
C LYS A 135 2.78 36.52 16.28
N ALA A 136 3.20 36.01 15.12
CA ALA A 136 3.36 36.81 13.92
C ALA A 136 2.02 37.40 13.44
N MET A 137 0.94 36.59 13.46
CA MET A 137 -0.41 37.07 13.13
C MET A 137 -0.89 38.16 14.10
N LEU A 138 -0.64 37.99 15.40
CA LEU A 138 -1.03 38.97 16.42
C LEU A 138 -0.30 40.30 16.25
N ALA A 139 1.01 40.24 15.99
CA ALA A 139 1.82 41.43 15.73
C ALA A 139 1.35 42.18 14.47
N ALA A 140 1.00 41.46 13.40
CA ALA A 140 0.45 42.04 12.18
C ALA A 140 -0.93 42.69 12.41
N ALA A 141 -1.80 42.07 13.21
CA ALA A 141 -3.11 42.62 13.55
C ALA A 141 -2.99 43.88 14.44
N GLN A 142 -2.04 43.89 15.39
CA GLN A 142 -1.78 45.06 16.24
C GLN A 142 -1.16 46.22 15.47
N ALA A 143 -0.31 45.94 14.47
CA ALA A 143 0.24 46.97 13.59
C ALA A 143 -0.81 47.60 12.64
N GLY A 144 -1.89 46.87 12.31
CA GLY A 144 -3.00 47.37 11.49
C GLY A 144 -4.08 48.16 12.24
N GLY A 145 -4.11 48.10 13.58
CA GLY A 145 -5.13 48.75 14.42
C GLY A 145 -4.80 50.18 14.88
N GLY A 146 -3.65 50.74 14.49
CA GLY A 146 -3.18 52.06 14.95
C GLY A 146 -3.60 53.27 14.11
N GLY A 147 -4.39 53.08 13.04
CA GLY A 147 -4.81 54.15 12.13
C GLY A 147 -6.29 54.47 12.28
N GLY A 148 -6.67 55.14 13.36
CA GLY A 148 -8.06 55.54 13.63
C GLY A 148 -8.15 56.48 14.83
N GLY A 149 -7.46 57.61 14.73
CA GLY A 149 -7.61 58.78 15.59
C GLY A 149 -7.86 60.00 14.72
#